data_AF-A0A6S7JZW0-F1
#
_entry.id   AF-A0A6S7JZW0-F1
#
_cell.length_a   1.000
_cell.length_b   1.000
_cell.length_c   1.000
_cell.angle_alpha   90.00
_cell.angle_beta   90.00
_cell.angle_gamma   90.00
#
_symmetry.space_group_name_H-M   'P 1'
#
loop_
_entity.id
_entity.type
_entity.pdbx_description
1 polymer ?
#
loop_
_entity_poly.entity_id
_entity_poly.type
_entity_poly.pdbx_seq_one_letter_code
_entity_poly.pdbx_strand_id
1 'polypeptide(L)'
;MGKAQLDITNYHLHISYLRNLALGGTLEGYAKANITPYIHSMVYHVPRFMKMHNGVKQFSGQGVEKLNDTCRRIHLEKSNKWDAAKHVLMAEERLGVRSDLERTPRS
;
A
#
# COMPACT_ATOMS: atom_id res chain seq x y z
N MET A 1 23.14 13.83 9.16
CA MET A 1 22.02 12.87 9.27
C MET A 1 21.10 13.10 8.07
N GLY A 2 20.75 12.06 7.28
CA GLY A 2 19.92 12.25 6.07
C GLY A 2 18.48 12.64 6.41
N LYS A 3 17.81 13.42 5.54
CA LYS A 3 16.43 13.92 5.74
C LYS A 3 15.43 12.82 6.14
N ALA A 4 15.48 11.66 5.47
CA ALA A 4 14.62 10.52 5.76
C ALA A 4 14.79 9.94 7.19
N GLN A 5 16.01 9.97 7.73
CA GLN A 5 16.28 9.50 9.09
C GLN A 5 15.70 10.45 10.15
N LEU A 6 15.70 11.75 9.85
CA LEU A 6 15.09 12.78 10.69
C LEU A 6 13.57 12.62 10.74
N ASP A 7 12.93 12.35 9.59
CA ASP A 7 11.47 12.14 9.49
C ASP A 7 11.00 10.90 10.25
N ILE A 8 11.73 9.80 10.18
CA ILE A 8 11.41 8.56 10.92
C ILE A 8 11.52 8.81 12.43
N THR A 9 12.53 9.58 12.86
CA THR A 9 12.76 9.91 14.27
C THR A 9 11.66 10.84 14.80
N ASN A 10 11.27 11.85 14.01
CA ASN A 10 10.15 12.74 14.33
C ASN A 10 8.81 12.01 14.38
N TYR A 11 8.60 11.03 13.48
CA TYR A 11 7.44 10.15 13.51
C TYR A 11 7.38 9.32 14.79
N HIS A 12 8.53 8.76 15.23
CA HIS A 12 8.60 8.01 16.49
C HIS A 12 8.28 8.88 17.72
N LEU A 13 8.73 10.14 17.74
CA LEU A 13 8.42 11.08 18.82
C LEU A 13 6.91 11.38 18.87
N HIS A 14 6.29 11.69 17.73
CA HIS A 14 4.85 11.96 17.64
C HIS A 14 4.00 10.74 18.04
N ILE A 15 4.36 9.55 17.57
CA ILE A 15 3.62 8.33 17.91
C ILE A 15 3.79 7.94 19.38
N SER A 16 4.95 8.22 19.98
CA SER A 16 5.16 7.97 21.42
C SER A 16 4.32 8.90 22.29
N TYR A 17 4.17 10.17 21.87
CA TYR A 17 3.22 11.10 22.47
C TYR A 17 1.77 10.61 22.36
N LEU A 18 1.34 10.20 21.15
CA LEU A 18 -0.02 9.67 20.91
C LEU A 18 -0.29 8.36 21.67
N ARG A 19 0.71 7.49 21.82
CA ARG A 19 0.61 6.25 22.59
C ARG A 19 0.26 6.51 24.06
N ASN A 20 0.99 7.44 24.68
CA ASN A 20 0.81 7.79 26.08
C ASN A 20 -0.51 8.53 26.32
N LEU A 21 -0.90 9.40 25.38
CA LEU A 21 -2.09 10.24 25.53
C LEU A 21 -3.39 9.50 25.19
N ALA A 22 -3.43 8.72 24.10
CA ALA A 22 -4.68 8.19 23.55
C ALA A 22 -4.99 6.72 23.89
N LEU A 23 -4.00 5.91 24.27
CA LEU A 23 -4.17 4.43 24.40
C LEU A 23 -3.86 3.89 25.81
N GLY A 24 -3.07 4.62 26.61
CA GLY A 24 -2.72 4.27 28.00
C GLY A 24 -3.16 5.26 29.07
N GLY A 25 -3.55 6.48 28.68
CA GLY A 25 -4.03 7.55 29.57
C GLY A 25 -5.49 7.92 29.32
N THR A 26 -6.05 8.75 30.20
CA THR A 26 -7.38 9.37 30.03
C THR A 26 -7.23 10.66 29.23
N LEU A 27 -7.65 10.64 27.96
CA LEU A 27 -7.77 11.85 27.14
C LEU A 27 -9.23 12.28 27.10
N GLU A 28 -9.49 13.52 27.50
CA GLU A 28 -10.82 14.11 27.44
C GLU A 28 -11.36 14.06 26.00
N GLY A 29 -12.53 13.43 25.82
CA GLY A 29 -13.15 13.22 24.51
C GLY A 29 -12.74 11.95 23.75
N TYR A 30 -11.81 11.13 24.27
CA TYR A 30 -11.39 9.87 23.62
C TYR A 30 -11.68 8.65 24.49
N ALA A 31 -12.69 7.86 24.10
CA ALA A 31 -13.00 6.59 24.74
C ALA A 31 -12.18 5.45 24.15
N LYS A 32 -11.72 4.51 25.00
CA LYS A 32 -11.01 3.30 24.57
C LYS A 32 -11.80 2.47 23.55
N ALA A 33 -13.12 2.51 23.62
CA ALA A 33 -14.03 1.85 22.68
C ALA A 33 -13.90 2.38 21.22
N ASN A 34 -13.36 3.58 21.03
CA ASN A 34 -13.23 4.21 19.71
C ASN A 34 -11.89 3.89 19.02
N ILE A 35 -11.02 3.09 19.67
CA ILE A 35 -9.73 2.70 19.10
C ILE A 35 -9.96 1.55 18.13
N THR A 36 -9.80 1.82 16.84
CA THR A 36 -9.86 0.78 15.82
C THR A 36 -8.56 -0.04 15.77
N PRO A 37 -8.60 -1.28 15.25
CA PRO A 37 -7.39 -2.07 15.00
C PRO A 37 -6.35 -1.36 14.13
N TYR A 38 -6.79 -0.47 13.23
CA TYR A 38 -5.90 0.34 12.40
C TYR A 38 -5.11 1.35 13.23
N ILE A 39 -5.77 2.05 14.16
CA ILE A 39 -5.11 3.00 15.06
C ILE A 39 -4.10 2.26 15.94
N HIS A 40 -4.50 1.11 16.51
CA HIS A 40 -3.60 0.27 17.29
C HIS A 40 -2.35 -0.15 16.47
N SER A 41 -2.57 -0.64 15.25
CA SER A 41 -1.50 -1.09 14.37
C SER A 41 -0.56 0.05 13.96
N MET A 42 -1.10 1.24 13.67
CA MET A 42 -0.31 2.43 13.35
C MET A 42 0.57 2.88 14.51
N VAL A 43 0.09 2.81 15.76
CA VAL A 43 0.85 3.28 16.92
C VAL A 43 1.88 2.26 17.42
N TYR A 44 1.53 0.96 17.40
CA TYR A 44 2.37 -0.09 17.99
C TYR A 44 3.21 -0.86 16.96
N HIS A 45 2.66 -1.17 15.78
CA HIS A 45 3.29 -2.09 14.83
C HIS A 45 4.03 -1.37 13.70
N VAL A 46 3.45 -0.33 13.11
CA VAL A 46 4.08 0.43 12.01
C VAL A 46 5.47 0.97 12.40
N PRO A 47 5.69 1.60 13.57
CA PRO A 47 7.02 2.01 14.00
C PRO A 47 8.04 0.87 14.05
N ARG A 48 7.62 -0.32 14.51
CA ARG A 48 8.49 -1.50 14.57
C ARG A 48 8.86 -1.97 13.17
N PHE A 49 7.91 -1.99 12.24
CA PHE A 49 8.13 -2.40 10.85
C PHE A 49 8.96 -1.39 10.07
N MET A 50 8.76 -0.09 10.29
CA MET A 50 9.59 0.97 9.72
C MET A 50 11.07 0.77 10.10
N LYS A 51 11.36 0.44 11.36
CA LYS A 51 12.72 0.14 11.82
C LYS A 51 13.28 -1.16 11.24
N MET A 52 12.47 -2.22 11.19
CA MET A 52 12.91 -3.56 10.77
C MET A 52 13.13 -3.67 9.25
N HIS A 53 12.30 -2.98 8.47
CA HIS A 53 12.22 -3.16 7.02
C HIS A 53 12.54 -1.90 6.22
N ASN A 54 13.01 -0.83 6.88
CA ASN A 54 13.30 0.47 6.27
C ASN A 54 12.11 1.06 5.49
N GLY A 55 10.89 0.77 5.96
CA GLY A 55 9.65 1.18 5.31
C GLY A 55 8.55 0.13 5.32
N VAL A 56 7.30 0.58 5.24
CA VAL A 56 6.12 -0.30 5.13
C VAL A 56 5.58 -0.42 3.70
N LYS A 57 6.10 0.40 2.76
CA LYS A 57 5.61 0.47 1.37
C LYS A 57 5.63 -0.88 0.65
N GLN A 58 6.66 -1.70 0.92
CA GLN A 58 6.79 -3.03 0.31
C GLN A 58 5.69 -4.02 0.70
N PHE A 59 4.96 -3.75 1.79
CA PHE A 59 3.83 -4.56 2.26
C PHE A 59 2.48 -4.03 1.78
N SER A 60 2.46 -3.03 0.90
CA SER A 60 1.22 -2.49 0.34
C SER A 60 0.60 -3.46 -0.68
N GLY A 61 -0.70 -3.70 -0.57
CA GLY A 61 -1.48 -4.48 -1.53
C GLY A 61 -1.89 -3.71 -2.80
N GLN A 62 -1.60 -2.41 -2.90
CA GLN A 62 -2.09 -1.55 -3.98
C GLN A 62 -1.71 -2.06 -5.38
N GLY A 63 -0.51 -2.63 -5.53
CA GLY A 63 -0.07 -3.23 -6.79
C GLY A 63 -0.91 -4.44 -7.18
N VAL A 64 -1.22 -5.30 -6.21
CA VAL A 64 -2.03 -6.51 -6.41
C VAL A 64 -3.48 -6.16 -6.75
N GLU A 65 -4.05 -5.15 -6.09
CA GLU A 65 -5.41 -4.67 -6.38
C GLU A 65 -5.52 -4.14 -7.81
N LYS A 66 -4.53 -3.36 -8.26
CA LYS A 66 -4.47 -2.86 -9.64
C LYS A 66 -4.27 -3.96 -10.68
N LEU A 67 -3.48 -4.99 -10.34
CA LEU A 67 -3.34 -6.18 -11.18
C LEU A 67 -4.69 -6.90 -11.31
N ASN A 68 -5.42 -7.05 -10.21
CA ASN A 68 -6.74 -7.67 -10.21
C ASN A 68 -7.74 -6.90 -11.10
N ASP A 69 -7.77 -5.57 -11.03
CA ASP A 69 -8.59 -4.74 -11.93
C ASP A 69 -8.25 -4.97 -13.41
N THR A 70 -6.96 -5.12 -13.71
CA THR A 70 -6.47 -5.39 -15.06
C THR A 70 -6.90 -6.77 -15.55
N CYS A 71 -6.72 -7.80 -14.72
CA CYS A 71 -7.15 -9.16 -14.99
C CYS A 71 -8.66 -9.22 -15.25
N ARG A 72 -9.46 -8.57 -14.38
CA ARG A 72 -10.92 -8.48 -14.50
C ARG A 72 -11.32 -7.85 -15.83
N ARG A 73 -10.71 -6.74 -16.21
CA ARG A 73 -10.99 -6.05 -17.48
C ARG A 73 -10.69 -6.94 -18.69
N ILE A 74 -9.53 -7.60 -18.72
CA ILE A 74 -9.18 -8.52 -19.83
C ILE A 74 -10.17 -9.68 -19.91
N HIS A 75 -10.51 -10.28 -18.77
CA HIS A 75 -11.46 -11.39 -18.70
C HIS A 75 -12.85 -11.02 -19.23
N LEU A 76 -13.36 -9.83 -18.86
CA LEU A 76 -14.71 -9.40 -19.23
C LEU A 76 -14.83 -8.85 -20.65
N GLU A 77 -13.83 -8.08 -21.10
CA GLU A 77 -13.93 -7.29 -22.34
C GLU A 77 -13.14 -7.88 -23.51
N LYS A 78 -12.07 -8.64 -23.24
CA LYS A 78 -11.06 -8.99 -24.26
C LYS A 78 -10.84 -10.49 -24.45
N SER A 79 -11.38 -11.31 -23.55
CA SER A 79 -11.27 -12.76 -23.60
C SER A 79 -12.54 -13.37 -24.17
N ASN A 80 -12.40 -14.36 -25.06
CA ASN A 80 -13.52 -15.20 -25.51
C ASN A 80 -13.90 -16.30 -24.49
N LYS A 81 -13.24 -16.32 -23.32
CA LYS A 81 -13.51 -17.18 -22.14
C LYS A 81 -13.27 -18.68 -22.32
N TRP A 82 -12.77 -19.13 -23.46
CA TRP A 82 -12.37 -20.54 -23.65
C TRP A 82 -11.17 -20.93 -22.78
N ASP A 83 -10.19 -20.04 -22.66
CA ASP A 83 -9.04 -20.18 -21.76
C ASP A 83 -8.71 -18.81 -21.15
N ALA A 84 -9.54 -18.40 -20.19
CA ALA A 84 -9.47 -17.06 -19.61
C ALA A 84 -8.12 -16.77 -18.91
N ALA A 85 -7.55 -17.76 -18.22
CA ALA A 85 -6.28 -17.59 -17.51
C ALA A 85 -5.14 -17.32 -18.51
N LYS A 86 -5.04 -18.14 -19.56
CA LYS A 86 -4.05 -17.93 -20.62
C LYS A 86 -4.23 -16.59 -21.32
N HIS A 87 -5.47 -16.16 -21.59
CA HIS A 87 -5.73 -14.86 -22.20
C HIS A 87 -5.27 -13.69 -21.34
N VAL A 88 -5.48 -13.76 -20.02
CA VAL A 88 -4.99 -12.73 -19.09
C VAL A 88 -3.46 -12.66 -19.11
N LEU A 89 -2.78 -13.81 -18.97
CA LEU A 89 -1.31 -13.87 -18.99
C LEU A 89 -0.73 -13.37 -20.32
N MET A 90 -1.26 -13.82 -21.46
CA MET A 90 -0.79 -13.38 -22.78
C MET A 90 -1.06 -11.89 -23.01
N ALA A 91 -2.19 -11.36 -22.52
CA ALA A 91 -2.51 -9.94 -22.67
C ALA A 91 -1.62 -9.07 -21.78
N GLU A 92 -1.30 -9.50 -20.55
CA GLU A 92 -0.35 -8.81 -19.69
C GLU A 92 1.04 -8.72 -20.34
N GLU A 93 1.57 -9.85 -20.81
CA GLU A 93 2.87 -9.91 -21.48
C GLU A 93 2.94 -8.93 -22.67
N ARG A 94 1.90 -8.90 -23.51
CA ARG A 94 1.79 -7.97 -24.65
C ARG A 94 1.73 -6.50 -24.20
N LEU A 95 1.13 -6.21 -23.05
CA LEU A 95 1.08 -4.85 -22.49
C LEU A 95 2.45 -4.42 -21.97
N GLY A 96 3.20 -5.34 -21.34
CA GLY A 96 4.56 -5.12 -20.87
C GLY A 96 5.53 -4.80 -22.02
N VAL A 97 5.55 -5.64 -23.06
CA VAL A 97 6.38 -5.38 -24.26
C VAL A 97 6.06 -4.01 -24.88
N ARG A 98 4.77 -3.59 -24.85
CA ARG A 98 4.38 -2.29 -25.36
C ARG A 98 4.78 -1.12 -24.46
N SER A 99 4.86 -1.30 -23.14
CA SER A 99 5.22 -0.20 -22.24
C SER A 99 6.66 0.27 -22.38
N ASP A 100 7.54 -0.60 -22.87
CA ASP A 100 8.97 -0.30 -23.09
C ASP A 100 9.22 0.48 -24.39
N LEU A 101 8.18 0.61 -25.24
CA LEU A 101 8.25 1.37 -26.48
C LEU A 101 7.86 2.83 -26.23
N GLU A 102 8.73 3.77 -26.63
CA GLU A 102 8.40 5.19 -26.59
C GLU A 102 7.19 5.49 -27.46
N ARG A 103 6.24 6.25 -26.90
CA ARG A 103 5.03 6.64 -27.60
C ARG A 103 5.35 7.74 -28.60
N THR A 104 5.41 7.40 -29.88
CA THR A 104 5.51 8.42 -30.93
C THR A 104 4.20 9.23 -31.00
N PRO A 105 4.27 10.56 -31.16
CA PRO A 105 3.09 11.37 -31.45
C PRO A 105 2.38 10.84 -32.69
N ARG A 106 1.04 10.87 -32.70
CA ARG A 106 0.30 10.58 -33.93
C ARG A 106 0.54 11.75 -34.89
N SER A 107 1.12 11.45 -36.05
CA SER A 107 1.26 12.38 -37.18
C SER A 107 -0.09 12.86 -37.69
#